data_AF-A0A6I8PTX0-F1
#
_entry.id   AF-A0A6I8PTX0-F1
#
_cell.length_a   1.000
_cell.length_b   1.000
_cell.length_c   1.000
_cell.angle_alpha   90.00
_cell.angle_beta   90.00
_cell.angle_gamma   90.00
#
_symmetry.space_group_name_H-M   'P 1'
#
loop_
_entity.id
_entity.type
_entity.pdbx_description
1 polymer ?
#
loop_
_entity_poly.entity_id
_entity_poly.type
_entity_poly.pdbx_seq_one_letter_code
_entity_poly.pdbx_strand_id
1 'polypeptide(L)'
;MKFSKWNFLMTIFGIFTLVCDYGVDLWIAVKYFQQGLYIFSLLTILFIVISNAIVNVFSYAWIKDDCTEGNTRKLRWVWVIHVLMAGTFLRYWHAVKCGYRAAMSTHSEGDFTKTNKKAVDAMTDLSMLRCFKTFLESTPQLILQIYILMEHGQITLLQYATIIISVFSISWSTVDYHMSLRSSLENKKEISLGLPAVTYVLYKLLTLTSWILSLVFLLACNVYIFVALLGILWILGLCWAWKQNTKFCTNMRMEILYRIVVAVILVLTFFNVKGQRTRVPMSVYYIFRIVATIGILILCFLFKESLTRKLFFAVFSIALVLALGLGLMSLILYYCLFHPTLHSKDQNQDAADGCVDRSKSHYFLSQ
;
A
#
# COMPACT_ATOMS: atom_id res chain seq x y z
N MET A 1 11.19 -16.64 -10.37
CA MET A 1 12.19 -16.28 -9.35
C MET A 1 12.59 -17.52 -8.58
N LYS A 2 13.85 -17.74 -8.18
CA LYS A 2 14.20 -18.74 -7.15
C LYS A 2 14.12 -18.07 -5.78
N PHE A 3 13.25 -18.57 -4.90
CA PHE A 3 13.09 -18.05 -3.54
C PHE A 3 14.40 -18.25 -2.78
N SER A 4 15.12 -17.16 -2.53
CA SER A 4 16.47 -17.19 -1.96
C SER A 4 16.43 -17.22 -0.43
N LYS A 5 17.57 -17.57 0.19
CA LYS A 5 17.77 -17.42 1.64
C LYS A 5 17.60 -15.98 2.11
N TRP A 6 17.93 -15.00 1.26
CA TRP A 6 17.70 -13.58 1.52
C TRP A 6 16.21 -13.26 1.61
N ASN A 7 15.40 -13.75 0.66
CA ASN A 7 13.94 -13.54 0.68
C ASN A 7 13.31 -14.16 1.93
N PHE A 8 13.82 -15.31 2.37
CA PHE A 8 13.41 -15.93 3.63
C PHE A 8 13.75 -15.05 4.85
N LEU A 9 14.97 -14.53 4.94
CA LEU A 9 15.38 -13.63 6.02
C LEU A 9 14.51 -12.36 6.06
N MET A 10 14.23 -11.77 4.89
CA MET A 10 13.33 -10.61 4.77
C MET A 10 11.91 -10.92 5.24
N THR A 11 11.43 -12.15 5.07
CA THR A 11 10.12 -12.59 5.58
C THR A 11 10.10 -12.59 7.11
N ILE A 12 11.15 -13.12 7.75
CA ILE A 12 11.28 -13.13 9.21
C ILE A 12 11.34 -11.71 9.75
N PHE A 13 12.15 -10.86 9.11
CA PHE A 13 12.20 -9.43 9.46
C PHE A 13 10.82 -8.77 9.34
N GLY A 14 10.01 -9.16 8.34
CA GLY A 14 8.64 -8.70 8.19
C GLY A 14 7.70 -9.03 9.35
N ILE A 15 7.95 -10.09 10.13
CA ILE A 15 7.19 -10.40 11.35
C ILE A 15 7.55 -9.42 12.47
N PHE A 16 8.85 -9.14 12.61
CA PHE A 16 9.32 -8.17 13.59
C PHE A 16 8.71 -6.79 13.32
N THR A 17 8.74 -6.34 12.07
CA THR A 17 8.13 -5.05 11.70
C THR A 17 6.62 -5.02 11.94
N LEU A 18 5.90 -6.13 11.69
CA LEU A 18 4.46 -6.23 12.00
C LEU A 18 4.17 -6.01 13.49
N VAL A 19 4.93 -6.64 14.38
CA VAL A 19 4.72 -6.52 15.83
C VAL A 19 5.04 -5.10 16.30
N CYS A 20 6.14 -4.53 15.79
CA CYS A 20 6.50 -3.14 16.06
C CYS A 20 5.42 -2.17 15.59
N ASP A 21 4.86 -2.37 14.40
CA ASP A 21 3.79 -1.53 13.82
C ASP A 21 2.58 -1.48 14.75
N TYR A 22 2.02 -2.63 15.13
CA TYR A 22 0.91 -2.68 16.10
C TYR A 22 1.23 -2.01 17.44
N GLY A 23 2.45 -2.19 17.94
CA GLY A 23 2.89 -1.57 19.18
C GLY A 23 2.95 -0.03 19.08
N VAL A 24 3.49 0.48 17.96
CA VAL A 24 3.59 1.91 17.69
C VAL A 24 2.20 2.53 17.49
N ASP A 25 1.30 1.86 16.74
CA ASP A 25 -0.05 2.34 16.47
C ASP A 25 -0.86 2.51 17.78
N LEU A 26 -0.79 1.51 18.66
CA LEU A 26 -1.44 1.56 19.98
C LEU A 26 -0.80 2.61 20.88
N TRP A 27 0.53 2.72 20.89
CA TRP A 27 1.23 3.73 21.67
C TRP A 27 0.85 5.15 21.23
N ILE A 28 0.75 5.42 19.93
CA ILE A 28 0.30 6.71 19.40
C ILE A 28 -1.13 7.02 19.84
N ALA A 29 -2.05 6.06 19.75
CA ALA A 29 -3.42 6.24 20.19
C ALA A 29 -3.53 6.61 21.68
N VAL A 30 -2.77 5.90 22.55
CA VAL A 30 -2.72 6.19 23.99
C VAL A 30 -2.08 7.54 24.26
N LYS A 31 -1.01 7.88 23.54
CA LYS A 31 -0.33 9.17 23.70
C LYS A 31 -1.27 10.33 23.38
N TYR A 32 -2.05 10.25 22.30
CA TYR A 32 -3.06 11.28 21.99
C TYR A 32 -4.13 11.37 23.07
N PHE A 33 -4.57 10.25 23.63
CA PHE A 33 -5.54 10.26 24.73
C PHE A 33 -4.98 10.96 25.98
N GLN A 34 -3.75 10.63 26.38
CA GLN A 34 -3.07 11.22 27.54
C GLN A 34 -2.81 12.72 27.38
N GLN A 35 -2.62 13.19 26.13
CA GLN A 35 -2.42 14.60 25.80
C GLN A 35 -3.73 15.39 25.67
N GLY A 36 -4.90 14.77 25.92
CA GLY A 36 -6.21 15.41 25.78
C GLY A 36 -6.70 15.54 24.34
N LEU A 37 -5.99 14.95 23.37
CA LEU A 37 -6.31 14.95 21.94
C LEU A 37 -7.28 13.82 21.59
N TYR A 38 -8.48 13.83 22.20
CA TYR A 38 -9.43 12.72 22.15
C TYR A 38 -9.92 12.40 20.73
N ILE A 39 -10.17 13.41 19.89
CA ILE A 39 -10.63 13.20 18.51
C ILE A 39 -9.55 12.48 17.70
N PHE A 40 -8.29 12.87 17.86
CA PHE A 40 -7.17 12.25 17.16
C PHE A 40 -6.90 10.82 17.65
N SER A 41 -7.01 10.59 18.97
CA SER A 41 -6.97 9.23 19.53
C SER A 41 -8.06 8.33 18.95
N LEU A 42 -9.31 8.83 18.90
CA LEU A 42 -10.45 8.09 18.34
C LEU A 42 -10.25 7.78 16.85
N LEU A 43 -9.79 8.75 16.06
CA LEU A 43 -9.49 8.56 14.64
C LEU A 43 -8.39 7.50 14.44
N THR A 44 -7.31 7.55 15.22
CA THR A 44 -6.23 6.54 15.16
C THR A 44 -6.76 5.15 15.47
N ILE A 45 -7.58 4.99 16.52
CA ILE A 45 -8.21 3.70 16.86
C ILE A 45 -9.14 3.23 15.74
N LEU A 46 -9.93 4.12 15.16
CA LEU A 46 -10.83 3.79 14.06
C LEU A 46 -10.06 3.27 12.84
N PHE A 47 -8.93 3.92 12.51
CA PHE A 47 -8.05 3.46 11.43
C PHE A 47 -7.50 2.06 11.70
N ILE A 48 -7.01 1.79 12.92
CA ILE A 48 -6.52 0.46 13.35
C ILE A 48 -7.61 -0.61 13.21
N VAL A 49 -8.82 -0.33 13.71
CA VAL A 49 -9.90 -1.32 13.73
C VAL A 49 -10.43 -1.60 12.32
N ILE A 50 -10.68 -0.55 11.53
CA ILE A 50 -11.23 -0.70 10.17
C ILE A 50 -10.23 -1.39 9.25
N SER A 51 -8.97 -0.97 9.24
CA SER A 51 -7.94 -1.58 8.39
C SER A 51 -7.77 -3.06 8.72
N ASN A 52 -7.71 -3.40 10.01
CA ASN A 52 -7.47 -4.77 10.46
C ASN A 52 -8.68 -5.66 10.16
N ALA A 53 -9.90 -5.14 10.33
CA ALA A 53 -11.12 -5.85 9.93
C ALA A 53 -11.13 -6.15 8.43
N ILE A 54 -10.82 -5.16 7.58
CA ILE A 54 -10.77 -5.34 6.11
C ILE A 54 -9.69 -6.36 5.72
N VAL A 55 -8.48 -6.24 6.28
CA VAL A 55 -7.37 -7.16 6.03
C VAL A 55 -7.73 -8.59 6.46
N ASN A 56 -8.39 -8.77 7.61
CA ASN A 56 -8.84 -10.08 8.06
C ASN A 56 -9.94 -10.65 7.16
N VAL A 57 -10.87 -9.83 6.66
CA VAL A 57 -11.90 -10.29 5.71
C VAL A 57 -11.28 -10.79 4.40
N PHE A 58 -10.32 -10.06 3.82
CA PHE A 58 -9.59 -10.52 2.64
C PHE A 58 -8.77 -11.79 2.91
N SER A 59 -7.99 -11.79 4.00
CA SER A 59 -7.18 -12.94 4.38
C SER A 59 -8.02 -14.20 4.53
N TYR A 60 -9.15 -14.12 5.24
CA TYR A 60 -10.07 -15.24 5.42
C TYR A 60 -10.66 -15.72 4.10
N ALA A 61 -11.16 -14.79 3.27
CA ALA A 61 -11.77 -15.13 1.99
C ALA A 61 -10.77 -15.89 1.08
N TRP A 62 -9.53 -15.44 1.02
CA TRP A 62 -8.50 -16.12 0.25
C TRP A 62 -8.10 -17.47 0.85
N ILE A 63 -8.01 -17.64 2.18
CA ILE A 63 -7.74 -18.96 2.78
C ILE A 63 -8.89 -19.92 2.47
N LYS A 64 -10.13 -19.43 2.50
CA LYS A 64 -11.31 -20.20 2.16
C LYS A 64 -11.27 -20.66 0.69
N ASP A 65 -10.90 -19.78 -0.23
CA ASP A 65 -10.75 -20.12 -1.65
C ASP A 65 -9.66 -21.18 -1.89
N ASP A 66 -8.59 -21.18 -1.09
CA ASP A 66 -7.50 -22.16 -1.20
C ASP A 66 -7.80 -23.52 -0.53
N CYS A 67 -8.83 -23.57 0.34
CA CYS A 67 -9.27 -24.79 1.00
C CYS A 67 -10.22 -25.59 0.10
N THR A 68 -9.90 -26.86 -0.15
CA THR A 68 -10.82 -27.79 -0.82
C THR A 68 -12.00 -28.14 0.08
N GLU A 69 -13.17 -28.33 -0.53
CA GLU A 69 -14.38 -28.86 0.11
C GLU A 69 -14.05 -30.19 0.84
N GLY A 70 -13.95 -30.16 2.17
CA GLY A 70 -13.61 -31.35 2.97
C GLY A 70 -12.89 -31.07 4.29
N ASN A 71 -12.21 -29.93 4.45
CA ASN A 71 -11.44 -29.62 5.67
C ASN A 71 -12.14 -28.59 6.60
N THR A 72 -13.41 -28.85 6.93
CA THR A 72 -14.30 -27.92 7.65
C THR A 72 -13.82 -27.59 9.07
N ARG A 73 -13.19 -28.54 9.78
CA ARG A 73 -12.66 -28.32 11.14
C ARG A 73 -11.51 -27.31 11.16
N LYS A 74 -10.61 -27.39 10.17
CA LYS A 74 -9.50 -26.43 10.02
C LYS A 74 -10.02 -25.04 9.69
N LEU A 75 -11.02 -24.95 8.81
CA LEU A 75 -11.66 -23.68 8.47
C LEU A 75 -12.34 -23.02 9.67
N ARG A 76 -12.90 -23.80 10.61
CA ARG A 76 -13.48 -23.28 11.86
C ARG A 76 -12.46 -22.57 12.73
N TRP A 77 -11.27 -23.16 12.94
CA TRP A 77 -10.20 -22.51 13.70
C TRP A 77 -9.65 -21.27 13.00
N VAL A 78 -9.50 -21.34 11.67
CA VAL A 78 -9.11 -20.18 10.86
C VAL A 78 -10.12 -19.05 11.04
N TRP A 79 -11.42 -19.35 11.01
CA TRP A 79 -12.47 -18.35 11.23
C TRP A 79 -12.35 -17.70 12.61
N VAL A 80 -12.17 -18.49 13.68
CA VAL A 80 -11.99 -17.96 15.05
C VAL A 80 -10.79 -17.01 15.12
N ILE A 81 -9.65 -17.37 14.51
CA ILE A 81 -8.45 -16.52 14.49
C ILE A 81 -8.72 -15.18 13.79
N HIS A 82 -9.49 -15.17 12.70
CA HIS A 82 -9.82 -13.94 11.97
C HIS A 82 -10.85 -13.08 12.71
N VAL A 83 -11.79 -13.70 13.44
CA VAL A 83 -12.73 -12.98 14.32
C VAL A 83 -11.97 -12.29 15.46
N LEU A 84 -10.92 -12.92 15.99
CA LEU A 84 -10.00 -12.33 16.94
C LEU A 84 -8.99 -11.34 16.30
N MET A 85 -9.17 -10.99 15.03
CA MET A 85 -8.33 -10.07 14.27
C MET A 85 -6.84 -10.49 14.14
N ALA A 86 -6.54 -11.76 14.38
CA ALA A 86 -5.19 -12.33 14.34
C ALA A 86 -4.85 -13.02 13.00
N GLY A 87 -5.68 -12.86 11.97
CA GLY A 87 -5.49 -13.48 10.65
C GLY A 87 -4.19 -13.08 9.95
N THR A 88 -3.72 -11.85 10.17
CA THR A 88 -2.43 -11.38 9.64
C THR A 88 -1.26 -12.21 10.16
N PHE A 89 -1.24 -12.59 11.44
CA PHE A 89 -0.20 -13.46 12.00
C PHE A 89 -0.22 -14.86 11.35
N LEU A 90 -1.42 -15.40 11.10
CA LEU A 90 -1.55 -16.68 10.40
C LEU A 90 -0.99 -16.63 8.96
N ARG A 91 -1.21 -15.51 8.26
CA ARG A 91 -0.66 -15.28 6.92
C ARG A 91 0.86 -15.18 6.93
N TYR A 92 1.43 -14.44 7.88
CA TYR A 92 2.88 -14.37 8.06
C TYR A 92 3.50 -15.73 8.37
N TRP A 93 2.87 -16.50 9.27
CA TRP A 93 3.30 -17.87 9.58
C TRP A 93 3.29 -18.77 8.35
N HIS A 94 2.22 -18.71 7.54
CA HIS A 94 2.12 -19.45 6.29
C HIS A 94 3.24 -19.05 5.31
N ALA A 95 3.48 -17.75 5.14
CA ALA A 95 4.51 -17.22 4.26
C ALA A 95 5.92 -17.67 4.68
N VAL A 96 6.22 -17.67 5.99
CA VAL A 96 7.48 -18.21 6.55
C VAL A 96 7.59 -19.71 6.28
N LYS A 97 6.53 -20.50 6.50
CA LYS A 97 6.56 -21.95 6.25
C LYS A 97 6.82 -22.27 4.78
N CYS A 98 6.17 -21.55 3.87
CA CYS A 98 6.38 -21.71 2.43
C CYS A 98 7.78 -21.24 2.01
N GLY A 99 8.23 -20.09 2.50
CA GLY A 99 9.56 -19.55 2.24
C GLY A 99 10.69 -20.45 2.75
N TYR A 100 10.54 -21.04 3.94
CA TYR A 100 11.49 -22.00 4.50
C TYR A 100 11.62 -23.23 3.62
N ARG A 101 10.48 -23.83 3.21
CA ARG A 101 10.47 -25.00 2.32
C ARG A 101 11.12 -24.68 0.98
N ALA A 102 10.84 -23.52 0.39
CA ALA A 102 11.44 -23.13 -0.89
C ALA A 102 12.94 -22.80 -0.79
N ALA A 103 13.39 -22.19 0.31
CA ALA A 103 14.79 -21.82 0.52
C ALA A 103 15.69 -23.00 0.91
N MET A 104 15.12 -24.01 1.59
CA MET A 104 15.86 -25.17 2.10
C MET A 104 15.66 -26.46 1.30
N SER A 105 14.75 -26.49 0.32
CA SER A 105 14.51 -27.69 -0.49
C SER A 105 15.69 -28.03 -1.40
N THR A 106 16.18 -29.26 -1.27
CA THR A 106 17.06 -29.99 -2.22
C THR A 106 16.25 -31.06 -2.97
N HIS A 107 15.18 -30.65 -3.66
CA HIS A 107 14.29 -31.56 -4.40
C HIS A 107 14.56 -31.53 -5.91
N SER A 108 13.99 -32.50 -6.64
CA SER A 108 13.93 -32.56 -8.10
C SER A 108 13.30 -31.29 -8.71
N GLU A 109 13.64 -30.96 -9.96
CA GLU A 109 13.26 -29.69 -10.61
C GLU A 109 11.73 -29.43 -10.59
N GLY A 110 10.90 -30.47 -10.73
CA GLY A 110 9.43 -30.35 -10.71
C GLY A 110 8.84 -29.99 -9.34
N ASP A 111 9.34 -30.57 -8.25
CA ASP A 111 8.87 -30.23 -6.90
C ASP A 111 9.41 -28.87 -6.42
N PHE A 112 10.61 -28.51 -6.89
CA PHE A 112 11.20 -27.21 -6.63
C PHE A 112 10.36 -26.07 -7.22
N THR A 113 9.97 -26.17 -8.51
CA THR A 113 9.16 -25.12 -9.17
C THR A 113 7.81 -24.92 -8.49
N LYS A 114 7.13 -26.00 -8.11
CA LYS A 114 5.86 -25.94 -7.37
C LYS A 114 6.02 -25.30 -5.98
N THR A 115 7.02 -25.70 -5.22
CA THR A 115 7.27 -25.18 -3.86
C THR A 115 7.65 -23.70 -3.91
N ASN A 116 8.46 -23.33 -4.87
CA ASN A 116 8.86 -21.96 -5.11
C ASN A 116 7.69 -21.06 -5.51
N LYS A 117 6.82 -21.52 -6.42
CA LYS A 117 5.59 -20.80 -6.79
C LYS A 117 4.71 -20.52 -5.57
N LYS A 118 4.49 -21.52 -4.71
CA LYS A 118 3.74 -21.33 -3.45
C LYS A 118 4.33 -20.25 -2.54
N ALA A 119 5.65 -20.18 -2.44
CA ALA A 119 6.31 -19.17 -1.62
C ALA A 119 6.15 -17.75 -2.20
N VAL A 120 6.25 -17.61 -3.53
CA VAL A 120 6.03 -16.34 -4.23
C VAL A 120 4.57 -15.89 -4.13
N ASP A 121 3.61 -16.81 -4.31
CA ASP A 121 2.18 -16.51 -4.16
C ASP A 121 1.86 -16.07 -2.72
N ALA A 122 2.39 -16.78 -1.71
CA ALA A 122 2.20 -16.44 -0.31
C ALA A 122 2.80 -15.05 0.05
N MET A 123 3.95 -14.68 -0.52
CA MET A 123 4.50 -13.33 -0.35
C MET A 123 3.64 -12.28 -1.04
N THR A 124 3.13 -12.58 -2.23
CA THR A 124 2.29 -11.64 -3.00
C THR A 124 1.01 -11.31 -2.26
N ASP A 125 0.32 -12.33 -1.74
CA ASP A 125 -0.85 -12.15 -0.87
C ASP A 125 -0.50 -11.29 0.36
N LEU A 126 0.63 -11.59 1.01
CA LEU A 126 1.06 -10.87 2.20
C LEU A 126 1.37 -9.39 1.92
N SER A 127 2.11 -9.11 0.84
CA SER A 127 2.43 -7.75 0.42
C SER A 127 1.18 -6.97 0.00
N MET A 128 0.17 -7.64 -0.58
CA MET A 128 -1.12 -7.02 -0.89
C MET A 128 -1.90 -6.64 0.37
N LEU A 129 -2.00 -7.53 1.35
CA LEU A 129 -2.64 -7.23 2.64
C LEU A 129 -1.91 -6.09 3.38
N ARG A 130 -0.57 -6.08 3.33
CA ARG A 130 0.24 -5.00 3.89
C ARG A 130 -0.02 -3.67 3.17
N CYS A 131 -0.13 -3.69 1.84
CA CYS A 131 -0.50 -2.52 1.04
C CYS A 131 -1.87 -1.95 1.46
N PHE A 132 -2.88 -2.81 1.66
CA PHE A 132 -4.18 -2.40 2.17
C PHE A 132 -4.08 -1.76 3.55
N LYS A 133 -3.42 -2.42 4.51
CA LYS A 133 -3.21 -1.87 5.86
C LYS A 133 -2.56 -0.49 5.80
N THR A 134 -1.47 -0.39 5.03
CA THR A 134 -0.67 0.84 4.87
C THR A 134 -1.51 2.04 4.43
N PHE A 135 -2.41 1.87 3.46
CA PHE A 135 -3.23 2.97 2.95
C PHE A 135 -4.51 3.23 3.75
N LEU A 136 -5.07 2.21 4.40
CA LEU A 136 -6.25 2.35 5.27
C LEU A 136 -5.90 2.88 6.66
N GLU A 137 -4.65 2.72 7.11
CA GLU A 137 -4.22 3.03 8.48
C GLU A 137 -2.99 3.92 8.54
N SER A 138 -1.82 3.43 8.11
CA SER A 138 -0.55 4.14 8.32
C SER A 138 -0.51 5.51 7.61
N THR A 139 -1.10 5.59 6.41
CA THR A 139 -1.13 6.84 5.62
C THR A 139 -2.06 7.92 6.23
N PRO A 140 -3.33 7.64 6.57
CA PRO A 140 -4.18 8.63 7.24
C PRO A 140 -3.66 9.00 8.64
N GLN A 141 -3.08 8.06 9.39
CA GLN A 141 -2.39 8.38 10.65
C GLN A 141 -1.19 9.30 10.44
N LEU A 142 -0.40 9.09 9.39
CA LEU A 142 0.72 9.98 9.05
C LEU A 142 0.25 11.39 8.70
N ILE A 143 -0.84 11.54 7.93
CA ILE A 143 -1.48 12.84 7.66
C ILE A 143 -1.84 13.53 8.98
N LEU A 144 -2.46 12.79 9.91
CA LEU A 144 -2.84 13.30 11.23
C LEU A 144 -1.63 13.71 12.07
N GLN A 145 -0.57 12.90 12.07
CA GLN A 145 0.65 13.16 12.81
C GLN A 145 1.34 14.45 12.33
N ILE A 146 1.44 14.65 11.01
CA ILE A 146 2.03 15.88 10.44
C ILE A 146 1.14 17.09 10.75
N TYR A 147 -0.19 16.94 10.67
CA TYR A 147 -1.12 18.01 11.03
C TYR A 147 -0.97 18.45 12.49
N ILE A 148 -0.96 17.51 13.44
CA ILE A 148 -0.78 17.81 14.87
C ILE A 148 0.56 18.51 15.11
N LEU A 149 1.62 18.05 14.44
CA LEU A 149 2.95 18.65 14.52
C LEU A 149 2.93 20.11 14.05
N MET A 150 2.24 20.41 12.95
CA MET A 150 2.10 21.76 12.42
C MET A 150 1.31 22.70 13.34
N GLU A 151 0.34 22.17 14.07
CA GLU A 151 -0.52 22.96 14.96
C GLU A 151 0.13 23.22 16.34
N HIS A 152 0.85 22.24 16.91
CA HIS A 152 1.37 22.31 18.28
C HIS A 152 2.85 22.75 18.40
N GLY A 153 3.56 22.93 17.28
CA GLY A 153 4.77 23.77 17.16
C GLY A 153 6.06 23.33 17.88
N GLN A 154 6.00 22.39 18.84
CA GLN A 154 7.17 21.81 19.48
C GLN A 154 7.62 20.57 18.72
N ILE A 155 8.72 20.70 17.98
CA ILE A 155 9.20 19.62 17.12
C ILE A 155 10.43 18.97 17.74
N THR A 156 10.30 17.71 18.14
CA THR A 156 11.44 16.90 18.56
C THR A 156 12.09 16.26 17.33
N LEU A 157 13.43 16.16 17.28
CA LEU A 157 14.14 15.44 16.21
C LEU A 157 13.59 14.02 15.98
N LEU A 158 13.20 13.36 17.07
CA LEU A 158 12.58 12.04 17.02
C LEU A 158 11.26 12.03 16.23
N GLN A 159 10.43 13.08 16.33
CA GLN A 159 9.17 13.16 15.58
C GLN A 159 9.43 13.32 14.07
N TYR A 160 10.42 14.13 13.68
CA TYR A 160 10.84 14.21 12.28
C TYR A 160 11.33 12.87 11.75
N ALA A 161 12.18 12.17 12.53
CA ALA A 161 12.65 10.84 12.16
C ALA A 161 11.49 9.87 11.97
N THR A 162 10.49 9.87 12.87
CA THR A 162 9.31 8.99 12.72
C THR A 162 8.51 9.29 11.47
N ILE A 163 8.29 10.56 11.12
CA ILE A 163 7.56 10.95 9.90
C ILE A 163 8.32 10.46 8.65
N ILE A 164 9.63 10.68 8.60
CA ILE A 164 10.47 10.25 7.46
C ILE A 164 10.44 8.73 7.31
N ILE A 165 10.60 8.00 8.42
CA ILE A 165 10.53 6.53 8.44
C ILE A 165 9.15 6.06 7.98
N SER A 166 8.05 6.70 8.42
CA SER A 166 6.70 6.33 8.01
C SER A 166 6.46 6.54 6.51
N VAL A 167 6.86 7.69 5.94
CA VAL A 167 6.74 7.93 4.49
C VAL A 167 7.55 6.89 3.70
N PHE A 168 8.77 6.59 4.15
CA PHE A 168 9.62 5.58 3.53
C PHE A 168 8.98 4.18 3.60
N SER A 169 8.45 3.80 4.76
CA SER A 169 7.76 2.53 4.98
C SER A 169 6.55 2.37 4.07
N ILE A 170 5.69 3.39 3.96
CA ILE A 170 4.51 3.37 3.08
C ILE A 170 4.91 3.19 1.61
N SER A 171 5.94 3.94 1.19
CA SER A 171 6.45 3.89 -0.17
C SER A 171 7.06 2.52 -0.48
N TRP A 172 7.85 1.98 0.45
CA TRP A 172 8.43 0.65 0.34
C TRP A 172 7.36 -0.43 0.28
N SER A 173 6.31 -0.37 1.10
CA SER A 173 5.19 -1.34 1.03
C SER A 173 4.48 -1.32 -0.33
N THR A 174 4.37 -0.16 -0.97
CA THR A 174 3.78 -0.04 -2.31
C THR A 174 4.66 -0.71 -3.37
N VAL A 175 5.98 -0.49 -3.28
CA VAL A 175 6.94 -1.10 -4.20
C VAL A 175 7.07 -2.61 -3.98
N ASP A 176 7.12 -3.05 -2.73
CA ASP A 176 7.18 -4.46 -2.34
C ASP A 176 5.99 -5.23 -2.90
N TYR A 177 4.79 -4.66 -2.81
CA TYR A 177 3.61 -5.22 -3.47
C TYR A 177 3.78 -5.32 -4.99
N HIS A 178 4.17 -4.24 -5.66
CA HIS A 178 4.34 -4.23 -7.12
C HIS A 178 5.42 -5.22 -7.58
N MET A 179 6.52 -5.35 -6.84
CA MET A 179 7.58 -6.32 -7.11
C MET A 179 7.10 -7.77 -6.90
N SER A 180 6.41 -8.05 -5.78
CA SER A 180 5.90 -9.39 -5.46
C SER A 180 4.86 -9.85 -6.48
N LEU A 181 3.91 -8.98 -6.81
CA LEU A 181 2.91 -9.26 -7.84
C LEU A 181 3.56 -9.58 -9.19
N ARG A 182 4.53 -8.77 -9.61
CA ARG A 182 5.22 -9.01 -10.88
C ARG A 182 6.04 -10.31 -10.87
N SER A 183 6.53 -10.72 -9.72
CA SER A 183 7.20 -12.02 -9.52
C SER A 183 6.23 -13.21 -9.59
N SER A 184 4.97 -13.02 -9.19
CA SER A 184 3.93 -14.07 -9.27
C SER A 184 3.44 -14.35 -10.70
N LEU A 185 3.62 -13.40 -11.62
CA LEU A 185 3.12 -13.51 -12.99
C LEU A 185 4.14 -14.20 -13.91
N GLU A 186 3.80 -15.40 -14.40
CA GLU A 186 4.69 -16.24 -15.24
C GLU A 186 5.20 -15.55 -16.51
N ASN A 187 4.39 -14.65 -17.10
CA ASN A 187 4.70 -13.97 -18.37
C ASN A 187 5.32 -12.57 -18.19
N LYS A 188 5.77 -12.20 -16.98
CA LYS A 188 6.35 -10.88 -16.72
C LYS A 188 7.77 -10.97 -16.19
N LYS A 189 8.65 -10.16 -16.79
CA LYS A 189 10.02 -9.98 -16.30
C LYS A 189 9.99 -9.37 -14.90
N GLU A 190 10.66 -10.00 -13.95
CA GLU A 190 10.84 -9.51 -12.58
C GLU A 190 11.55 -8.15 -12.56
N ILE A 191 11.25 -7.32 -11.56
CA ILE A 191 12.05 -6.14 -11.27
C ILE A 191 13.26 -6.61 -10.46
N SER A 192 14.45 -6.49 -11.04
CA SER A 192 15.69 -6.77 -10.31
C SER A 192 15.87 -5.80 -9.16
N LEU A 193 16.28 -6.31 -7.99
CA LEU A 193 16.72 -5.49 -6.86
C LEU A 193 17.98 -4.72 -7.30
N GLY A 194 17.83 -3.43 -7.58
CA GLY A 194 18.87 -2.61 -8.21
C GLY A 194 18.32 -1.25 -8.64
N LEU A 195 18.97 -0.61 -9.62
CA LEU A 195 18.61 0.73 -10.09
C LEU A 195 17.12 0.90 -10.46
N PRO A 196 16.46 -0.06 -11.15
CA PRO A 196 15.03 0.00 -11.43
C PRO A 196 14.15 0.10 -10.17
N ALA A 197 14.46 -0.68 -9.13
CA ALA A 197 13.72 -0.69 -7.88
C ALA A 197 13.93 0.63 -7.13
N VAL A 198 15.17 1.14 -7.09
CA VAL A 198 15.50 2.44 -6.46
C VAL A 198 14.76 3.59 -7.13
N THR A 199 14.78 3.66 -8.47
CA THR A 199 14.05 4.71 -9.20
C THR A 199 12.54 4.63 -8.96
N TYR A 200 11.98 3.42 -8.88
CA TYR A 200 10.56 3.23 -8.60
C TYR A 200 10.18 3.61 -7.16
N VAL A 201 11.02 3.29 -6.17
CA VAL A 201 10.85 3.73 -4.77
C VAL A 201 10.92 5.26 -4.69
N LEU A 202 11.90 5.90 -5.32
CA LEU A 202 12.02 7.36 -5.34
C LEU A 202 10.80 8.03 -5.95
N TYR A 203 10.31 7.50 -7.08
CA TYR A 203 9.06 7.94 -7.69
C TYR A 203 7.89 7.89 -6.69
N LYS A 204 7.64 6.74 -6.05
CA LYS A 204 6.53 6.59 -5.10
C LYS A 204 6.71 7.47 -3.86
N LEU A 205 7.92 7.51 -3.31
CA LEU A 205 8.28 8.31 -2.14
C LEU A 205 7.98 9.80 -2.35
N LEU A 206 8.50 10.37 -3.42
CA LEU A 206 8.41 11.81 -3.67
C LEU A 206 6.99 12.25 -4.09
N THR A 207 6.30 11.44 -4.91
CA THR A 207 4.91 11.73 -5.31
C THR A 207 3.91 11.55 -4.15
N LEU A 208 4.16 10.60 -3.24
CA LEU A 208 3.36 10.43 -2.04
C LEU A 208 3.63 11.56 -1.03
N THR A 209 4.90 11.90 -0.79
CA THR A 209 5.29 12.96 0.17
C THR A 209 4.65 14.30 -0.20
N SER A 210 4.78 14.70 -1.47
CA SER A 210 4.19 15.95 -1.97
C SER A 210 2.67 15.98 -1.81
N TRP A 211 2.00 14.86 -1.99
CA TRP A 211 0.55 14.80 -1.78
C TRP A 211 0.12 14.80 -0.33
N ILE A 212 0.78 14.01 0.53
CA ILE A 212 0.49 14.00 1.98
C ILE A 212 0.61 15.42 2.52
N LEU A 213 1.67 16.15 2.12
CA LEU A 213 1.87 17.53 2.53
C LEU A 213 0.79 18.47 1.95
N SER A 214 0.36 18.27 0.70
CA SER A 214 -0.79 19.00 0.12
C SER A 214 -2.07 18.77 0.94
N LEU A 215 -2.35 17.52 1.29
CA LEU A 215 -3.52 17.15 2.09
C LEU A 215 -3.48 17.75 3.50
N VAL A 216 -2.31 17.76 4.14
CA VAL A 216 -2.13 18.40 5.46
C VAL A 216 -2.33 19.91 5.36
N PHE A 217 -1.84 20.57 4.31
CA PHE A 217 -2.09 21.99 4.09
C PHE A 217 -3.58 22.29 3.92
N LEU A 218 -4.28 21.46 3.15
CA LEU A 218 -5.72 21.62 2.99
C LEU A 218 -6.47 21.42 4.31
N LEU A 219 -6.09 20.42 5.10
CA LEU A 219 -6.66 20.17 6.43
C LEU A 219 -6.43 21.36 7.37
N ALA A 220 -5.22 21.94 7.37
CA ALA A 220 -4.88 23.15 8.13
C ALA A 220 -5.58 24.42 7.63
N CYS A 221 -5.93 24.47 6.34
CA CYS A 221 -6.70 25.56 5.76
C CYS A 221 -8.16 25.48 6.20
N ASN A 222 -8.84 24.37 5.88
CA ASN A 222 -10.25 24.14 6.18
C ASN A 222 -10.61 22.64 6.15
N VAL A 223 -11.05 22.11 7.31
CA VAL A 223 -11.45 20.69 7.46
C VAL A 223 -12.62 20.28 6.55
N TYR A 224 -13.59 21.16 6.30
CA TYR A 224 -14.74 20.83 5.46
C TYR A 224 -14.35 20.68 4.00
N ILE A 225 -13.48 21.56 3.49
CA ILE A 225 -12.95 21.46 2.12
C ILE A 225 -12.08 20.21 2.00
N PHE A 226 -11.28 19.91 3.02
CA PHE A 226 -10.49 18.67 3.07
C PHE A 226 -11.37 17.41 2.96
N VAL A 227 -12.41 17.29 3.78
CA VAL A 227 -13.34 16.15 3.74
C VAL A 227 -14.08 16.09 2.40
N ALA A 228 -14.54 17.23 1.88
CA ALA A 228 -15.21 17.30 0.59
C ALA A 228 -14.30 16.83 -0.56
N LEU A 229 -13.04 17.29 -0.58
CA LEU A 229 -12.06 16.85 -1.58
C LEU A 229 -11.82 15.34 -1.49
N LEU A 230 -11.55 14.80 -0.29
CA LEU A 230 -11.34 13.35 -0.13
C LEU A 230 -12.56 12.54 -0.60
N GLY A 231 -13.77 12.99 -0.28
CA GLY A 231 -15.01 12.36 -0.72
C GLY A 231 -15.16 12.36 -2.25
N ILE A 232 -14.91 13.50 -2.90
CA ILE A 232 -14.95 13.61 -4.37
C ILE A 232 -13.91 12.69 -5.01
N LEU A 233 -12.66 12.72 -4.52
CA LEU A 233 -11.59 11.87 -5.04
C LEU A 233 -11.91 10.39 -4.87
N TRP A 234 -12.50 10.01 -3.74
CA TRP A 234 -12.88 8.64 -3.49
C TRP A 234 -14.00 8.17 -4.42
N ILE A 235 -15.02 9.00 -4.65
CA ILE A 235 -16.09 8.70 -5.63
C ILE A 235 -15.52 8.56 -7.04
N LEU A 236 -14.63 9.47 -7.46
CA LEU A 236 -13.95 9.38 -8.76
C LEU A 236 -13.12 8.09 -8.88
N GLY A 237 -12.38 7.74 -7.83
CA GLY A 237 -11.61 6.50 -7.74
C GLY A 237 -12.50 5.25 -7.82
N LEU A 238 -13.66 5.28 -7.17
CA LEU A 238 -14.63 4.18 -7.19
C LEU A 238 -15.26 4.02 -8.57
N CYS A 239 -15.69 5.11 -9.21
CA CYS A 239 -16.18 5.13 -10.58
C CYS A 239 -15.12 4.58 -11.55
N TRP A 240 -13.86 4.97 -11.37
CA TRP A 240 -12.74 4.44 -12.14
C TRP A 240 -12.57 2.93 -11.93
N ALA A 241 -12.50 2.46 -10.68
CA ALA A 241 -12.35 1.05 -10.36
C ALA A 241 -13.50 0.20 -10.95
N TRP A 242 -14.73 0.73 -10.94
CA TRP A 242 -15.88 0.07 -11.55
C TRP A 242 -15.77 -0.01 -13.08
N LYS A 243 -15.39 1.10 -13.73
CA LYS A 243 -15.17 1.16 -15.18
C LYS A 243 -14.09 0.17 -15.64
N GLN A 244 -13.08 -0.07 -14.81
CA GLN A 244 -12.01 -1.02 -15.11
C GLN A 244 -12.50 -2.48 -15.16
N ASN A 245 -13.64 -2.81 -14.55
CA ASN A 245 -14.17 -4.18 -14.50
C ASN A 245 -13.14 -5.20 -13.99
N THR A 246 -12.63 -4.96 -12.78
CA THR A 246 -11.69 -5.85 -12.10
C THR A 246 -12.28 -7.23 -11.83
N LYS A 247 -11.40 -8.23 -11.82
CA LYS A 247 -11.68 -9.65 -11.53
C LYS A 247 -10.65 -10.19 -10.55
N PHE A 248 -10.49 -9.53 -9.41
CA PHE A 248 -9.47 -9.88 -8.43
C PHE A 248 -9.96 -10.99 -7.47
N CYS A 249 -11.22 -10.95 -7.09
CA CYS A 249 -11.86 -11.90 -6.18
C CYS A 249 -12.79 -12.86 -6.92
N THR A 250 -12.92 -14.07 -6.37
CA THR A 250 -13.85 -15.11 -6.84
C THR A 250 -15.32 -14.71 -6.63
N ASN A 251 -15.60 -14.09 -5.48
CA ASN A 251 -16.93 -13.72 -5.04
C ASN A 251 -17.24 -12.24 -5.36
N MET A 252 -18.44 -11.97 -5.89
CA MET A 252 -18.87 -10.60 -6.22
C MET A 252 -18.82 -9.65 -5.02
N ARG A 253 -19.21 -10.11 -3.81
CA ARG A 253 -19.16 -9.27 -2.60
C ARG A 253 -17.73 -8.85 -2.23
N MET A 254 -16.77 -9.76 -2.40
CA MET A 254 -15.36 -9.49 -2.16
C MET A 254 -14.78 -8.56 -3.24
N GLU A 255 -15.24 -8.70 -4.48
CA GLU A 255 -14.87 -7.82 -5.57
C GLU A 255 -15.34 -6.37 -5.34
N ILE A 256 -16.55 -6.19 -4.81
CA ILE A 256 -17.06 -4.86 -4.41
C ILE A 256 -16.19 -4.27 -3.30
N LEU A 257 -15.87 -5.06 -2.26
CA LEU A 257 -14.99 -4.61 -1.18
C LEU A 257 -13.59 -4.23 -1.72
N TYR A 258 -13.05 -5.00 -2.65
CA TYR A 258 -11.78 -4.71 -3.30
C TYR A 258 -11.81 -3.36 -4.02
N ARG A 259 -12.85 -3.09 -4.81
CA ARG A 259 -13.01 -1.80 -5.51
C ARG A 259 -13.13 -0.63 -4.55
N ILE A 260 -13.81 -0.81 -3.41
CA ILE A 260 -13.92 0.20 -2.34
C ILE A 260 -12.54 0.53 -1.76
N VAL A 261 -11.73 -0.49 -1.43
CA VAL A 261 -10.39 -0.30 -0.88
C VAL A 261 -9.46 0.33 -1.91
N VAL A 262 -9.49 -0.14 -3.15
CA VAL A 262 -8.71 0.43 -4.25
C VAL A 262 -9.07 1.90 -4.49
N ALA A 263 -10.34 2.27 -4.37
CA ALA A 263 -10.75 3.67 -4.46
C ALA A 263 -10.09 4.53 -3.37
N VAL A 264 -9.94 4.01 -2.14
CA VAL A 264 -9.19 4.71 -1.07
C VAL A 264 -7.71 4.84 -1.44
N ILE A 265 -7.09 3.78 -1.94
CA ILE A 265 -5.69 3.82 -2.39
C ILE A 265 -5.51 4.86 -3.50
N LEU A 266 -6.44 4.94 -4.46
CA LEU A 266 -6.42 5.91 -5.56
C LEU A 266 -6.54 7.37 -5.10
N VAL A 267 -7.10 7.65 -3.92
CA VAL A 267 -7.03 9.00 -3.35
C VAL A 267 -5.58 9.37 -3.00
N LEU A 268 -4.79 8.38 -2.55
CA LEU A 268 -3.47 8.58 -1.96
C LEU A 268 -2.33 8.37 -2.97
N THR A 269 -2.41 7.37 -3.85
CA THR A 269 -1.39 7.08 -4.85
C THR A 269 -2.00 6.41 -6.08
N PHE A 270 -1.31 6.55 -7.22
CA PHE A 270 -1.72 5.80 -8.41
C PHE A 270 -1.53 4.30 -8.19
N PHE A 271 -2.61 3.54 -8.37
CA PHE A 271 -2.66 2.08 -8.25
C PHE A 271 -3.23 1.50 -9.55
N ASN A 272 -2.51 0.60 -10.19
CA ASN A 272 -2.83 0.08 -11.52
C ASN A 272 -3.80 -1.09 -11.48
N VAL A 273 -5.08 -0.77 -11.32
CA VAL A 273 -6.18 -1.69 -11.09
C VAL A 273 -6.37 -2.80 -12.15
N LYS A 274 -6.00 -2.57 -13.43
CA LYS A 274 -6.31 -3.49 -14.55
C LYS A 274 -5.09 -4.06 -15.27
N GLY A 275 -3.91 -3.46 -15.12
CA GLY A 275 -2.69 -3.98 -15.76
C GLY A 275 -2.66 -3.89 -17.26
N GLN A 276 -3.45 -3.04 -17.89
CA GLN A 276 -3.41 -2.90 -19.34
C GLN A 276 -3.41 -1.41 -19.68
N ARG A 277 -2.48 -1.02 -20.56
CA ARG A 277 -2.34 0.35 -21.09
C ARG A 277 -2.26 1.42 -19.98
N THR A 278 -1.27 1.29 -19.11
CA THR A 278 -1.06 2.18 -17.94
C THR A 278 -0.75 3.63 -18.28
N ARG A 279 -0.16 3.90 -19.45
CA ARG A 279 0.34 5.24 -19.81
C ARG A 279 -0.74 6.31 -19.73
N VAL A 280 -1.88 6.12 -20.41
CA VAL A 280 -2.95 7.14 -20.46
C VAL A 280 -3.62 7.34 -19.09
N PRO A 281 -4.08 6.30 -18.38
CA PRO A 281 -4.61 6.45 -17.01
C PRO A 281 -3.64 7.12 -16.05
N MET A 282 -2.36 6.77 -16.12
CA MET A 282 -1.33 7.33 -15.26
C MET A 282 -1.10 8.81 -15.57
N SER A 283 -1.00 9.19 -16.86
CA SER A 283 -0.87 10.60 -17.26
C SER A 283 -2.07 11.42 -16.79
N VAL A 284 -3.30 10.95 -17.00
CA VAL A 284 -4.52 11.63 -16.54
C VAL A 284 -4.51 11.81 -15.02
N TYR A 285 -4.15 10.75 -14.28
CA TYR A 285 -4.06 10.81 -12.82
C TYR A 285 -3.07 11.87 -12.33
N TYR A 286 -1.85 11.91 -12.89
CA TYR A 286 -0.83 12.87 -12.45
C TYR A 286 -1.08 14.29 -12.92
N ILE A 287 -1.71 14.50 -14.08
CA ILE A 287 -2.16 15.84 -14.51
C ILE A 287 -3.20 16.37 -13.52
N PHE A 288 -4.23 15.58 -13.23
CA PHE A 288 -5.24 15.94 -12.23
C PHE A 288 -4.61 16.22 -10.87
N ARG A 289 -3.61 15.40 -10.48
CA ARG A 289 -2.87 15.58 -9.23
C ARG A 289 -2.14 16.92 -9.14
N ILE A 290 -1.44 17.31 -10.21
CA ILE A 290 -0.75 18.61 -10.29
C ILE A 290 -1.75 19.75 -10.13
N VAL A 291 -2.87 19.69 -10.85
CA VAL A 291 -3.94 20.71 -10.78
C VAL A 291 -4.51 20.81 -9.37
N ALA A 292 -4.80 19.67 -8.72
CA ALA A 292 -5.30 19.65 -7.36
C ALA A 292 -4.30 20.24 -6.36
N THR A 293 -3.01 19.88 -6.48
CA THR A 293 -1.95 20.44 -5.63
C THR A 293 -1.81 21.95 -5.79
N ILE A 294 -1.80 22.46 -7.03
CA ILE A 294 -1.76 23.90 -7.30
C ILE A 294 -2.98 24.60 -6.70
N GLY A 295 -4.18 24.03 -6.89
CA GLY A 295 -5.42 24.55 -6.32
C GLY A 295 -5.39 24.64 -4.80
N ILE A 296 -4.85 23.61 -4.12
CA ILE A 296 -4.69 23.61 -2.65
C ILE A 296 -3.72 24.72 -2.21
N LEU A 297 -2.58 24.89 -2.88
CA LEU A 297 -1.61 25.93 -2.53
C LEU A 297 -2.19 27.34 -2.71
N ILE A 298 -2.91 27.57 -3.81
CA ILE A 298 -3.61 28.84 -4.06
C ILE A 298 -4.67 29.08 -2.99
N LEU A 299 -5.48 28.07 -2.65
CA LEU A 299 -6.49 28.18 -1.60
C LEU A 299 -5.86 28.55 -0.25
N CYS A 300 -4.76 27.90 0.13
CA CYS A 300 -4.04 28.21 1.37
C CYS A 300 -3.50 29.63 1.36
N PHE A 301 -2.92 30.06 0.24
CA PHE A 301 -2.36 31.40 0.07
C PHE A 301 -3.44 32.48 0.20
N LEU A 302 -4.60 32.29 -0.43
CA LEU A 302 -5.69 33.28 -0.46
C LEU A 302 -6.50 33.34 0.84
N PHE A 303 -6.81 32.19 1.44
CA PHE A 303 -7.81 32.12 2.52
C PHE A 303 -7.21 31.92 3.92
N LYS A 304 -5.89 31.72 4.06
CA LYS A 304 -5.27 31.42 5.36
C LYS A 304 -3.98 32.22 5.61
N GLU A 305 -4.10 33.53 5.73
CA GLU A 305 -2.98 34.44 6.02
C GLU A 305 -2.15 34.03 7.25
N SER A 306 -2.82 33.54 8.31
CA SER A 306 -2.16 33.06 9.53
C SER A 306 -1.23 31.87 9.31
N LEU A 307 -1.49 31.05 8.28
CA LEU A 307 -0.65 29.92 7.89
C LEU A 307 0.48 30.40 6.97
N THR A 308 0.14 31.23 5.98
CA THR A 308 1.08 31.78 4.98
C THR A 308 2.20 32.62 5.61
N ARG A 309 1.92 33.32 6.72
CA ARG A 309 2.92 34.12 7.44
C ARG A 309 4.00 33.29 8.14
N LYS A 310 3.78 31.99 8.36
CA LYS A 310 4.75 31.12 9.05
C LYS A 310 5.85 30.68 8.09
N LEU A 311 7.11 30.83 8.48
CA LEU A 311 8.28 30.44 7.66
C LEU A 311 8.20 28.97 7.20
N PHE A 312 7.71 28.08 8.06
CA PHE A 312 7.57 26.67 7.70
C PHE A 312 6.68 26.46 6.48
N PHE A 313 5.64 27.28 6.28
CA PHE A 313 4.70 27.11 5.17
C PHE A 313 5.41 27.35 3.84
N ALA A 314 6.25 28.38 3.76
CA ALA A 314 7.07 28.64 2.57
C ALA A 314 8.07 27.50 2.31
N VAL A 315 8.80 27.06 3.34
CA VAL A 315 9.79 25.97 3.22
C VAL A 315 9.13 24.67 2.75
N PHE A 316 8.03 24.28 3.39
CA PHE A 316 7.30 23.06 3.02
C PHE A 316 6.60 23.20 1.66
N SER A 317 6.12 24.38 1.26
CA SER A 317 5.57 24.59 -0.09
C SER A 317 6.65 24.40 -1.18
N ILE A 318 7.85 24.93 -0.97
CA ILE A 318 8.99 24.73 -1.89
C ILE A 318 9.35 23.24 -1.92
N ALA A 319 9.52 22.60 -0.77
CA ALA A 319 9.83 21.18 -0.68
C ALA A 319 8.76 20.30 -1.36
N LEU A 320 7.48 20.66 -1.22
CA LEU A 320 6.35 20.00 -1.87
C LEU A 320 6.48 20.05 -3.39
N VAL A 321 6.68 21.23 -3.96
CA VAL A 321 6.80 21.42 -5.42
C VAL A 321 8.03 20.69 -5.96
N LEU A 322 9.16 20.78 -5.26
CA LEU A 322 10.39 20.06 -5.62
C LEU A 322 10.18 18.53 -5.56
N ALA A 323 9.55 18.02 -4.51
CA ALA A 323 9.24 16.60 -4.40
C ALA A 323 8.30 16.13 -5.51
N LEU A 324 7.26 16.90 -5.85
CA LEU A 324 6.38 16.55 -6.97
C LEU A 324 7.15 16.51 -8.30
N GLY A 325 7.95 17.53 -8.58
CA GLY A 325 8.78 17.60 -9.80
C GLY A 325 9.76 16.43 -9.90
N LEU A 326 10.57 16.19 -8.86
CA LEU A 326 11.55 15.10 -8.81
C LEU A 326 10.86 13.72 -8.86
N GLY A 327 9.68 13.57 -8.25
CA GLY A 327 8.89 12.35 -8.30
C GLY A 327 8.40 12.03 -9.71
N LEU A 328 7.93 13.05 -10.45
CA LEU A 328 7.53 12.92 -11.85
C LEU A 328 8.73 12.66 -12.78
N MET A 329 9.87 13.31 -12.53
CA MET A 329 11.11 12.99 -13.25
C MET A 329 11.55 11.54 -13.02
N SER A 330 11.49 11.06 -11.79
CA SER A 330 11.79 9.67 -11.44
C SER A 330 10.81 8.70 -12.11
N LEU A 331 9.53 9.07 -12.21
CA LEU A 331 8.52 8.29 -12.94
C LEU A 331 8.88 8.17 -14.43
N ILE A 332 9.17 9.30 -15.07
CA ILE A 332 9.56 9.33 -16.49
C ILE A 332 10.83 8.51 -16.71
N LEU A 333 11.85 8.70 -15.86
CA LEU A 333 13.10 7.96 -15.90
C LEU A 333 12.87 6.45 -15.80
N TYR A 334 12.02 6.01 -14.86
CA TYR A 334 11.64 4.61 -14.73
C TYR A 334 10.97 4.07 -15.99
N TYR A 335 10.01 4.81 -16.56
CA TYR A 335 9.30 4.36 -17.75
C TYR A 335 10.15 4.39 -19.03
N CYS A 336 11.11 5.32 -19.13
CA CYS A 336 11.98 5.45 -20.30
C CYS A 336 13.17 4.48 -20.29
N LEU A 337 13.71 4.12 -19.13
CA LEU A 337 14.92 3.29 -19.05
C LEU A 337 14.67 1.87 -18.54
N PHE A 338 13.72 1.71 -17.61
CA PHE A 338 13.58 0.46 -16.85
C PHE A 338 12.26 -0.26 -17.08
N HIS A 339 11.24 0.41 -17.62
CA HIS A 339 9.98 -0.24 -17.91
C HIS A 339 10.13 -1.18 -19.11
N PRO A 340 9.84 -2.48 -18.95
CA PRO A 340 10.19 -3.50 -19.95
C PRO A 340 9.38 -3.46 -21.25
N THR A 341 8.51 -2.47 -21.46
CA THR A 341 7.87 -2.24 -22.77
C THR A 341 8.82 -1.73 -23.85
N LEU A 342 10.05 -1.32 -23.51
CA LEU A 342 11.07 -1.04 -24.53
C LEU A 342 11.72 -2.29 -25.13
N HIS A 343 11.57 -3.47 -24.50
CA HIS A 343 12.28 -4.69 -24.93
C HIS A 343 11.40 -5.89 -25.28
N SER A 344 10.06 -5.84 -25.10
CA SER A 344 9.16 -6.91 -25.56
C SER A 344 8.26 -6.43 -26.70
N LYS A 345 8.28 -7.15 -27.83
CA LYS A 345 7.36 -6.98 -28.97
C LYS A 345 5.87 -7.17 -28.61
N ASP A 346 5.54 -7.63 -27.40
CA ASP A 346 4.18 -7.68 -26.89
C ASP A 346 3.74 -6.35 -26.26
N GLN A 347 3.21 -5.46 -27.10
CA GLN A 347 2.78 -4.11 -26.75
C GLN A 347 1.57 -3.98 -25.80
N ASN A 348 0.98 -5.08 -25.30
CA ASN A 348 -0.42 -5.02 -24.83
C ASN A 348 -0.72 -5.39 -23.37
N GLN A 349 0.26 -5.71 -22.53
CA GLN A 349 -0.03 -6.12 -21.14
C GLN A 349 0.96 -5.51 -20.15
N ASP A 350 0.49 -4.65 -19.25
CA ASP A 350 1.21 -4.26 -18.04
C ASP A 350 0.91 -5.31 -16.92
N ALA A 351 1.58 -5.26 -15.78
CA ALA A 351 1.16 -6.09 -14.64
C ALA A 351 -0.07 -5.44 -14.01
N ALA A 352 -1.15 -6.20 -13.82
CA ALA A 352 -2.34 -5.71 -13.14
C ALA A 352 -2.14 -5.79 -11.64
N ASP A 353 -2.25 -4.67 -10.95
CA ASP A 353 -2.29 -4.57 -9.49
C ASP A 353 -3.55 -5.25 -8.88
N GLY A 354 -4.23 -6.10 -9.65
CA GLY A 354 -5.46 -6.78 -9.29
C GLY A 354 -5.79 -8.01 -10.14
N CYS A 355 -4.88 -8.52 -10.97
CA CYS A 355 -5.12 -9.76 -11.73
C CYS A 355 -4.00 -10.75 -11.41
N VAL A 356 -4.26 -11.63 -10.44
CA VAL A 356 -3.52 -12.88 -10.32
C VAL A 356 -4.33 -13.90 -11.10
N ASP A 357 -3.79 -14.43 -12.18
CA ASP A 357 -4.40 -15.57 -12.87
C ASP A 357 -4.26 -16.77 -11.92
N ARG A 358 -5.23 -16.92 -11.00
CA ARG A 358 -5.31 -18.03 -10.06
C ARG A 358 -5.66 -19.29 -10.84
N SER A 359 -4.69 -19.82 -11.58
CA SER A 359 -4.68 -21.22 -11.97
C SER A 359 -4.85 -22.02 -10.70
N LYS A 360 -6.00 -22.69 -10.55
CA LYS A 360 -6.46 -23.40 -9.34
C LYS A 360 -5.31 -24.15 -8.67
N SER A 361 -4.85 -23.57 -7.59
CA SER A 361 -3.62 -24.00 -6.96
C SER A 361 -3.98 -24.65 -5.62
N HIS A 362 -4.20 -25.96 -5.66
CA HIS A 362 -4.63 -26.78 -4.54
C HIS A 362 -3.55 -26.80 -3.45
N TYR A 363 -3.68 -25.97 -2.41
CA TYR A 363 -2.57 -25.74 -1.48
C TYR A 363 -2.82 -26.06 -0.01
N PHE A 364 -4.02 -26.49 0.38
CA PHE A 364 -4.29 -26.89 1.77
C PHE A 364 -4.17 -28.39 2.09
N LEU A 365 -3.85 -29.24 1.12
CA LEU A 365 -3.72 -30.69 1.30
C LEU A 365 -2.31 -31.20 0.99
N SER A 366 -1.42 -31.09 1.98
CA SER A 366 -0.43 -32.14 2.28
C SER A 366 0.24 -31.85 3.63
N GLN A 367 -0.54 -32.01 4.70
CA GLN A 367 -0.09 -32.59 5.97
C GLN A 367 -1.26 -33.35 6.58
#